data_AF-J9ANR1-F1
#
_entry.id   AF-J9ANR1-F1
#
_cell.length_a   1.000
_cell.length_b   1.000
_cell.length_c   1.000
_cell.angle_alpha   90.00
_cell.angle_beta   90.00
_cell.angle_gamma   90.00
#
_symmetry.space_group_name_H-M   'P 1'
#
loop_
_entity.id
_entity.type
_entity.pdbx_description
1 polymer ?
#
loop_
_entity_poly.entity_id
_entity_poly.type
_entity_poly.pdbx_seq_one_letter_code
_entity_poly.pdbx_strand_id
1 'polypeptide(L)'
;MQILSANDVKIYNLSTGKSIPEWITDRKRRKLEQKDIDLRRRIQLIQDFDMPDISNTVTVSPDGRYIFATGTYRPVLKCFDVSDLSLKFSRGLDADVVKMAVLSEDYSK
;
A
#
# COMPACT_ATOMS: atom_id res chain seq x y z
N MET A 1 -14.40 0.85 4.31
CA MET A 1 -14.44 -0.56 4.75
C MET A 1 -15.58 -1.25 4.03
N GLN A 2 -15.27 -2.23 3.19
CA GLN A 2 -16.26 -3.03 2.48
C GLN A 2 -16.30 -4.42 3.11
N ILE A 3 -17.51 -4.94 3.34
CA ILE A 3 -17.72 -6.28 3.88
C ILE A 3 -18.25 -7.13 2.74
N LEU A 4 -17.58 -8.25 2.48
CA LEU A 4 -18.04 -9.28 1.57
C LEU A 4 -18.34 -10.54 2.39
N SER A 5 -19.37 -11.28 2.00
CA SER A 5 -19.67 -12.59 2.60
C SER A 5 -19.57 -13.65 1.52
N ALA A 6 -18.72 -14.64 1.73
CA ALA A 6 -18.60 -15.81 0.86
C ALA A 6 -18.65 -17.06 1.74
N ASN A 7 -19.55 -18.01 1.43
CA ASN A 7 -19.74 -19.26 2.17
C ASN A 7 -19.90 -19.04 3.70
N ASP A 8 -20.77 -18.10 4.11
CA ASP A 8 -20.98 -17.69 5.51
C ASP A 8 -19.73 -17.15 6.25
N VAL A 9 -18.62 -16.89 5.56
CA VAL A 9 -17.44 -16.23 6.11
C VAL A 9 -17.41 -14.77 5.70
N LYS A 10 -17.24 -13.87 6.69
CA LYS A 10 -17.10 -12.43 6.47
C LYS A 10 -15.66 -12.08 6.09
N ILE A 11 -15.50 -11.47 4.93
CA ILE A 11 -14.23 -10.93 4.43
C ILE A 11 -14.29 -9.41 4.56
N TYR A 12 -13.30 -8.85 5.24
CA TYR A 12 -13.20 -7.42 5.50
C TYR A 12 -12.14 -6.80 4.61
N ASN A 13 -12.57 -5.94 3.69
CA ASN A 13 -11.65 -5.16 2.88
C ASN A 13 -11.51 -3.75 3.49
N LEU A 14 -10.35 -3.50 4.10
CA LEU A 14 -10.08 -2.31 4.90
C LEU A 14 -9.48 -1.18 4.05
N SER A 15 -8.69 -1.50 3.03
CA SER A 15 -7.96 -0.55 2.19
C SER A 15 -8.64 -0.24 0.85
N THR A 16 -9.75 -0.90 0.51
CA THR A 16 -10.53 -0.58 -0.70
C THR A 16 -11.14 0.81 -0.61
N GLY A 17 -10.97 1.57 -1.69
CA GLY A 17 -11.63 2.84 -1.88
C GLY A 17 -11.19 3.51 -3.15
N LYS A 18 -11.95 4.51 -3.59
CA LYS A 18 -11.55 5.39 -4.70
C LYS A 18 -10.28 6.13 -4.27
N SER A 19 -9.20 6.00 -5.05
CA SER A 19 -8.02 6.83 -4.86
C SER A 19 -8.33 8.24 -5.34
N ILE A 20 -7.90 9.23 -4.56
CA ILE A 20 -7.92 10.63 -5.02
C ILE A 20 -6.70 10.76 -5.93
N PRO A 21 -6.85 11.23 -7.17
CA PRO A 21 -5.71 11.44 -8.04
C PRO A 21 -4.71 12.41 -7.42
N GLU A 22 -3.41 12.10 -7.51
CA GLU A 22 -2.33 12.92 -6.92
C GLU A 22 -2.24 14.32 -7.54
N TRP A 23 -2.67 14.50 -8.79
CA TRP A 23 -2.60 15.78 -9.50
C TRP A 23 -3.65 16.81 -9.06
N ILE A 24 -4.53 16.48 -8.10
CA ILE A 24 -5.55 17.40 -7.58
C ILE A 24 -4.94 18.31 -6.49
N THR A 25 -5.19 19.62 -6.59
CA THR A 25 -4.78 20.60 -5.57
C THR A 25 -5.43 20.32 -4.21
N ASP A 26 -4.70 20.56 -3.11
CA ASP A 26 -5.18 20.40 -1.73
C ASP A 26 -6.56 21.03 -1.46
N ARG A 27 -6.82 22.21 -2.04
CA ARG A 27 -8.12 22.88 -1.90
C ARG A 27 -9.27 22.07 -2.49
N LYS A 28 -9.05 21.45 -3.66
CA LYS A 28 -10.05 20.59 -4.31
C LYS A 28 -10.19 19.26 -3.56
N ARG A 29 -9.08 18.72 -3.05
CA ARG A 29 -9.05 17.52 -2.20
C ARG A 29 -9.91 17.68 -0.94
N ARG A 30 -9.70 18.77 -0.18
CA ARG A 30 -10.51 19.09 1.01
C ARG A 30 -12.00 19.26 0.70
N LYS A 31 -12.34 19.86 -0.45
CA LYS A 31 -13.74 19.98 -0.89
C LYS A 31 -14.37 18.63 -1.24
N LEU A 32 -13.62 17.72 -1.85
CA LEU A 32 -14.07 16.36 -2.15
C LEU A 32 -14.30 15.55 -0.87
N GLU A 33 -13.36 15.63 0.08
CA GLU A 33 -13.49 14.99 1.41
C GLU A 33 -14.69 15.51 2.22
N GLN A 34 -15.04 16.79 2.07
CA GLN A 34 -16.25 17.33 2.69
C GLN A 34 -17.54 16.84 2.03
N LYS A 35 -17.52 16.60 0.72
CA LYS A 35 -18.70 16.20 -0.06
C LYS A 35 -18.97 14.69 0.03
N ASP A 36 -17.93 13.88 0.07
CA ASP A 36 -18.03 12.42 0.02
C ASP A 36 -17.68 11.78 1.37
N ILE A 37 -18.70 11.20 2.02
CA ILE A 37 -18.60 10.58 3.35
C ILE A 37 -17.68 9.37 3.31
N ASP A 38 -17.64 8.63 2.20
CA ASP A 38 -16.80 7.44 2.06
C ASP A 38 -15.32 7.82 1.98
N LEU A 39 -15.02 8.95 1.34
CA LEU A 39 -13.68 9.52 1.28
C LEU A 39 -13.22 10.02 2.66
N ARG A 40 -14.13 10.67 3.40
CA ARG A 40 -13.87 11.17 4.75
C ARG A 40 -13.66 10.06 5.78
N ARG A 41 -14.38 8.94 5.63
CA ARG A 41 -14.28 7.75 6.51
C ARG A 41 -13.30 6.71 5.97
N ARG A 42 -12.48 7.05 4.99
CA ARG A 42 -11.48 6.14 4.43
C ARG A 42 -10.48 5.76 5.54
N ILE A 43 -10.34 4.46 5.75
CA ILE A 43 -9.35 3.91 6.66
C ILE A 43 -8.09 3.66 5.84
N GLN A 44 -6.99 4.28 6.23
CA GLN A 44 -5.66 4.00 5.70
C GLN A 44 -4.86 3.35 6.82
N LEU A 45 -4.53 2.07 6.65
CA LEU A 45 -3.80 1.31 7.66
C LEU A 45 -2.30 1.66 7.65
N ILE A 46 -1.71 1.67 6.45
CA ILE A 46 -0.32 2.03 6.22
C ILE A 46 -0.31 3.26 5.31
N GLN A 47 0.44 4.27 5.72
CA GLN A 47 0.60 5.51 4.97
C GLN A 47 1.28 5.22 3.62
N ASP A 48 0.70 5.78 2.55
CA ASP A 48 1.19 5.73 1.16
C ASP A 48 1.54 4.31 0.68
N PHE A 49 0.73 3.33 1.11
CA PHE A 49 0.82 1.93 0.69
C PHE A 49 0.18 1.71 -0.68
N ASP A 50 0.77 2.34 -1.70
CA ASP A 50 0.36 2.25 -3.10
C ASP A 50 1.56 2.22 -4.05
N MET A 51 1.29 1.96 -5.33
CA MET A 51 2.23 2.09 -6.43
C MET A 51 1.62 2.99 -7.51
N PRO A 52 2.44 3.75 -8.26
CA PRO A 52 1.92 4.65 -9.30
C PRO A 52 1.11 3.96 -10.39
N ASP A 53 1.45 2.71 -10.69
CA ASP A 53 0.83 1.91 -11.74
C ASP A 53 0.42 0.54 -11.20
N ILE A 54 1.33 -0.43 -11.23
CA ILE A 54 1.07 -1.81 -10.79
C ILE A 54 2.13 -2.22 -9.77
N SER A 55 1.71 -3.01 -8.79
CA SER A 55 2.60 -3.75 -7.90
C SER A 55 2.72 -5.20 -8.36
N ASN A 56 3.94 -5.71 -8.54
CA ASN A 56 4.18 -7.09 -9.01
C ASN A 56 4.17 -8.09 -7.86
N THR A 57 4.91 -7.78 -6.78
CA THR A 57 5.09 -8.69 -5.66
C THR A 57 4.95 -7.96 -4.34
N VAL A 58 4.35 -8.63 -3.37
CA VAL A 58 4.28 -8.20 -1.98
C VAL A 58 4.79 -9.34 -1.12
N THR A 59 5.81 -9.08 -0.31
CA THR A 59 6.45 -10.07 0.57
C THR A 59 6.57 -9.48 1.96
N VAL A 60 6.27 -10.27 2.99
CA VAL A 60 6.44 -9.87 4.38
C VAL A 60 7.68 -10.56 4.92
N SER A 61 8.47 -9.86 5.73
CA SER A 61 9.60 -10.46 6.45
C SER A 61 9.11 -11.55 7.42
N PRO A 62 9.96 -12.56 7.73
CA PRO A 62 9.59 -13.62 8.68
C PRO A 62 9.22 -13.11 10.07
N ASP A 63 9.81 -12.00 10.53
CA ASP A 63 9.46 -11.34 11.79
C ASP A 63 8.09 -10.62 11.75
N GLY A 64 7.47 -10.50 10.58
CA GLY A 64 6.19 -9.82 10.37
C GLY A 64 6.24 -8.30 10.42
N ARG A 65 7.42 -7.69 10.61
CA ARG A 65 7.57 -6.26 10.83
C ARG A 65 7.71 -5.45 9.55
N TYR A 66 8.28 -6.03 8.50
CA TYR A 66 8.56 -5.33 7.26
C TYR A 66 7.74 -5.89 6.11
N ILE A 67 7.17 -4.98 5.32
CA ILE A 67 6.46 -5.33 4.10
C ILE A 67 7.24 -4.75 2.93
N PHE A 68 7.62 -5.61 2.00
CA PHE A 68 8.24 -5.23 0.76
C PHE A 68 7.21 -5.29 -0.37
N ALA A 69 7.15 -4.23 -1.16
CA ALA A 69 6.34 -4.18 -2.37
C ALA A 69 7.19 -3.69 -3.54
N THR A 70 7.02 -4.34 -4.69
CA THR A 70 7.71 -3.97 -5.93
C THR A 70 6.74 -3.38 -6.94
N GLY A 71 7.12 -2.30 -7.60
CA GLY A 71 6.34 -1.64 -8.66
C GLY A 71 7.07 -1.63 -10.01
N THR A 72 6.31 -1.53 -11.10
CA THR A 72 6.80 -1.58 -12.50
C THR A 72 7.15 -0.22 -13.08
N TYR A 73 6.28 0.79 -12.88
CA TYR A 73 6.53 2.13 -13.41
C TYR A 73 7.71 2.79 -12.69
N ARG A 74 8.84 2.93 -13.41
CA ARG A 74 10.17 3.21 -12.84
C ARG A 74 10.47 2.16 -11.76
N PRO A 75 11.00 0.97 -12.14
CA PRO A 75 11.07 -0.18 -11.27
C PRO A 75 11.55 0.20 -9.87
N VAL A 76 10.73 -0.08 -8.86
CA VAL A 76 10.96 0.42 -7.49
C VAL A 76 10.65 -0.66 -6.47
N LEU A 77 11.51 -0.76 -5.47
CA LEU A 77 11.28 -1.51 -4.25
C LEU A 77 10.89 -0.52 -3.15
N LYS A 78 9.71 -0.68 -2.56
CA LYS A 78 9.30 0.02 -1.34
C LYS A 78 9.34 -0.94 -0.16
N CYS A 79 9.91 -0.49 0.96
CA CYS A 79 9.87 -1.19 2.24
C CYS A 79 9.04 -0.36 3.22
N PHE A 80 8.03 -0.98 3.81
CA PHE A 80 7.16 -0.39 4.82
C PHE A 80 7.45 -1.01 6.18
N ASP A 81 7.50 -0.19 7.23
CA ASP A 81 7.59 -0.66 8.61
C ASP A 81 6.18 -0.72 9.20
N VAL A 82 5.77 -1.89 9.68
CA VAL A 82 4.45 -2.10 10.27
C VAL A 82 4.34 -1.44 11.64
N SER A 83 5.45 -1.26 12.36
CA SER A 83 5.44 -0.55 13.66
C SER A 83 5.17 0.93 13.49
N ASP A 84 5.75 1.55 12.46
CA ASP A 84 5.62 2.98 12.18
C ASP A 84 4.50 3.29 11.17
N LEU A 85 3.81 2.24 10.66
CA LEU A 85 2.72 2.31 9.69
C LEU A 85 3.01 3.20 8.48
N SER A 86 4.26 3.21 8.01
CA SER A 86 4.73 4.15 6.99
C SER A 86 5.85 3.57 6.13
N LEU A 87 6.16 4.29 5.04
CA LEU A 87 7.26 3.95 4.15
C LEU A 87 8.60 4.18 4.86
N LYS A 88 9.37 3.11 5.05
CA LYS A 88 10.72 3.17 5.63
C LYS A 88 11.73 3.67 4.60
N PHE A 89 11.71 3.08 3.40
CA PHE A 89 12.52 3.54 2.27
C PHE A 89 11.94 3.09 0.94
N SER A 90 12.33 3.78 -0.12
CA SER A 90 12.12 3.33 -1.50
C SER A 90 13.44 3.33 -2.26
N ARG A 91 13.63 2.34 -3.13
CA ARG A 91 14.85 2.17 -3.92
C ARG A 91 14.48 1.90 -5.37
N GLY A 92 15.02 2.70 -6.28
CA GLY A 92 14.93 2.44 -7.72
C GLY A 92 15.76 1.22 -8.10
N LEU A 93 15.24 0.44 -9.04
CA LEU A 93 15.83 -0.74 -9.63
C LEU A 93 16.02 -0.51 -11.13
N ASP A 94 16.97 -1.22 -11.73
CA ASP A 94 17.26 -1.10 -13.16
C ASP A 94 16.29 -1.92 -14.02
N ALA A 95 15.65 -2.93 -13.45
CA ALA A 95 14.74 -3.84 -14.12
C ALA A 95 13.58 -4.28 -13.21
N ASP A 96 12.52 -4.79 -13.82
CA ASP A 96 11.34 -5.27 -13.12
C ASP A 96 11.62 -6.51 -12.27
N VAL A 97 11.00 -6.56 -11.09
CA VAL A 97 11.09 -7.70 -10.18
C VAL A 97 9.96 -8.68 -10.46
N VAL A 98 10.34 -9.92 -10.79
CA VAL A 98 9.40 -11.03 -10.99
C VAL A 98 9.03 -11.70 -9.67
N LYS A 99 10.02 -11.92 -8.79
CA LYS A 99 9.83 -12.54 -7.48
C LYS A 99 10.83 -11.98 -6.48
N MET A 100 10.37 -11.74 -5.25
CA MET A 100 11.20 -11.32 -4.13
C MET A 100 11.18 -12.40 -3.04
N ALA A 101 12.29 -12.56 -2.33
CA ALA A 101 12.40 -13.37 -1.14
C ALA A 101 13.26 -12.62 -0.11
N VAL A 102 12.85 -12.67 1.16
CA VAL A 102 13.63 -12.15 2.29
C VAL A 102 14.54 -13.29 2.77
N LEU A 103 15.83 -13.02 2.95
CA LEU A 103 16.81 -14.06 3.32
C LEU A 103 16.99 -14.16 4.84
N SER A 104 16.83 -13.05 5.55
CA SER A 104 16.91 -12.96 7.01
C SER A 104 15.53 -12.82 7.65
N GLU A 105 15.51 -12.73 8.98
CA GLU A 105 14.28 -12.45 9.72
C GLU A 105 13.78 -11.01 9.53
N ASP A 106 14.69 -10.07 9.22
CA ASP A 106 14.44 -8.64 9.11
C ASP A 106 14.73 -8.07 7.70
N TYR A 107 14.73 -6.74 7.57
CA TYR A 107 15.00 -6.04 6.31
C TYR A 107 16.48 -5.95 5.92
N SER A 108 17.40 -6.42 6.76
CA SER A 108 18.83 -6.14 6.60
C SER A 108 19.47 -6.93 5.46
N LYS A 109 19.04 -8.18 5.23
CA LYS A 109 19.57 -9.07 4.17
C LYS A 109 18.54 -10.06 3.64
#